data_AF-A0A0K8RAV9-F1
#
_entry.id   AF-A0A0K8RAV9-F1
#
_cell.length_a   1.000
_cell.length_b   1.000
_cell.length_c   1.000
_cell.angle_alpha   90.00
_cell.angle_beta   90.00
_cell.angle_gamma   90.00
#
_symmetry.space_group_name_H-M   'P 1'
#
loop_
_entity.id
_entity.type
_entity.pdbx_description
1 polymer ?
#
loop_
_entity_poly.entity_id
_entity_poly.type
_entity_poly.pdbx_seq_one_letter_code
_entity_poly.pdbx_strand_id
1 'polypeptide(L)'
;MRQYLWIMCIGIPLSIRGAQEVSMYGYVDETQGHMSDACRQALQSRMDERCRKPGFYPGVGKPEDFKGCNFTCRLKSGPTTIEQHVNLTNGLPCGPKGEKCRDGVCVGGWSPNAKSCPDLVPKGPYES
;
A
#
# COMPACT_ATOMS: atom_id res chain seq x y z
N MET A 1 9.60 55.27 28.56
CA MET A 1 9.97 53.89 28.98
C MET A 1 8.72 53.17 29.44
N ARG A 2 8.32 52.09 28.77
CA ARG A 2 7.79 50.84 29.36
C ARG A 2 7.47 49.87 28.22
N GLN A 3 8.38 48.93 28.03
CA GLN A 3 8.30 47.81 27.12
C GLN A 3 7.17 46.88 27.58
N TYR A 4 6.34 46.38 26.66
CA TYR A 4 5.76 45.04 26.78
C TYR A 4 5.73 44.38 25.41
N LEU A 5 6.69 43.47 25.28
CA LEU A 5 6.77 42.35 24.36
C LEU A 5 5.41 41.62 24.32
N TRP A 6 4.65 41.69 23.23
CA TRP A 6 3.57 40.74 22.98
C TRP A 6 4.02 39.76 21.90
N ILE A 7 4.27 38.57 22.42
CA ILE A 7 4.75 37.35 21.82
C ILE A 7 3.89 36.97 20.59
N MET A 8 4.59 36.72 19.48
CA MET A 8 4.15 35.87 18.37
C MET A 8 3.64 34.54 18.93
N CYS A 9 2.33 34.29 18.86
CA CYS A 9 1.79 32.96 19.10
C CYS A 9 0.67 32.57 18.13
N ILE A 10 1.08 31.70 17.21
CA ILE A 10 0.43 30.43 16.88
C ILE A 10 -0.79 30.49 15.95
N GLY A 11 -0.53 29.99 14.76
CA GLY A 11 -1.51 29.32 13.94
C GLY A 11 -0.83 28.66 12.75
N ILE A 12 0.19 27.82 12.98
CA ILE A 12 0.63 26.89 11.93
C ILE A 12 -0.52 25.88 11.82
N PRO A 13 -1.29 25.82 10.72
CA PRO A 13 -2.11 24.67 10.49
C PRO A 13 -1.14 23.51 10.29
N LEU A 14 -0.93 22.73 11.36
CA LEU A 14 -0.45 21.37 11.27
C LEU A 14 -1.52 20.63 10.47
N SER A 15 -1.46 20.74 9.14
CA SER A 15 -2.03 19.76 8.22
C SER A 15 -1.20 18.49 8.34
N ILE A 16 -1.26 17.86 9.52
CA ILE A 16 -1.05 16.44 9.64
C ILE A 16 -2.22 15.85 8.85
N ARG A 17 -2.00 15.57 7.56
CA ARG A 17 -2.75 14.51 6.90
C ARG A 17 -2.37 13.24 7.66
N GLY A 18 -3.00 13.03 8.81
CA GLY A 18 -2.99 11.74 9.46
C GLY A 18 -3.44 10.76 8.39
N ALA A 19 -2.58 9.82 8.04
CA ALA A 19 -2.98 8.71 7.20
C ALA A 19 -4.25 8.16 7.84
N GLN A 20 -5.38 8.30 7.17
CA GLN A 20 -6.62 7.71 7.67
C GLN A 20 -6.33 6.23 7.84
N GLU A 21 -6.28 5.75 9.08
CA GLU A 21 -6.16 4.34 9.37
C GLU A 21 -7.45 3.67 8.91
N VAL A 22 -7.47 3.29 7.63
CA VAL A 22 -8.56 2.51 7.07
C VAL A 22 -8.47 1.14 7.71
N SER A 23 -9.35 0.89 8.68
CA SER A 23 -9.50 -0.42 9.31
C SER A 23 -9.78 -1.46 8.23
N MET A 24 -9.00 -2.55 8.23
CA MET A 24 -9.20 -3.66 7.32
C MET A 24 -10.27 -4.59 7.87
N TYR A 25 -11.53 -4.29 7.58
CA TYR A 25 -12.58 -5.29 7.66
C TYR A 25 -12.51 -6.18 6.41
N GLY A 26 -12.16 -7.45 6.60
CA GLY A 26 -12.11 -8.46 5.53
C GLY A 26 -10.71 -8.98 5.20
N TYR A 27 -10.51 -9.41 3.94
CA TYR A 27 -9.26 -10.02 3.48
C TYR A 27 -8.98 -9.70 2.00
N VAL A 28 -7.70 -9.76 1.61
CA VAL A 28 -7.24 -9.54 0.23
C VAL A 28 -7.22 -10.84 -0.58
N ASP A 29 -8.08 -10.94 -1.57
CA ASP A 29 -8.14 -12.04 -2.53
C ASP A 29 -8.02 -11.50 -3.97
N GLU A 30 -7.94 -12.38 -4.98
CA GLU A 30 -7.80 -11.95 -6.38
C GLU A 30 -8.91 -11.00 -6.84
N THR A 31 -10.12 -11.12 -6.29
CA THR A 31 -11.26 -10.27 -6.66
C THR A 31 -11.27 -8.92 -5.95
N GLN A 32 -10.55 -8.80 -4.82
CA GLN A 32 -10.60 -7.66 -3.90
C GLN A 32 -12.03 -7.35 -3.39
N GLY A 33 -12.95 -8.30 -3.53
CA GLY A 33 -14.37 -8.13 -3.22
C GLY A 33 -14.69 -8.23 -1.73
N HIS A 34 -13.79 -8.82 -0.96
CA HIS A 34 -13.93 -8.99 0.48
C HIS A 34 -13.31 -7.85 1.29
N MET A 35 -12.95 -6.74 0.64
CA MET A 35 -12.35 -5.56 1.25
C MET A 35 -13.36 -4.41 1.25
N SER A 36 -13.25 -3.50 2.22
CA SER A 36 -13.97 -2.22 2.14
C SER A 36 -13.50 -1.42 0.91
N ASP A 37 -14.39 -0.61 0.31
CA ASP A 37 -14.05 0.19 -0.86
C ASP A 37 -12.85 1.12 -0.61
N ALA A 38 -12.76 1.70 0.58
CA ALA A 38 -11.62 2.53 0.98
C ALA A 38 -10.31 1.73 1.00
N CYS A 39 -10.32 0.49 1.49
CA CYS A 39 -9.15 -0.36 1.53
C CYS A 39 -8.74 -0.83 0.13
N ARG A 40 -9.71 -1.15 -0.73
CA ARG A 40 -9.49 -1.49 -2.14
C ARG A 40 -8.86 -0.33 -2.92
N GLN A 41 -9.36 0.89 -2.72
CA GLN A 41 -8.80 2.09 -3.34
C GLN A 41 -7.38 2.40 -2.83
N ALA A 42 -7.13 2.22 -1.53
CA ALA A 42 -5.80 2.37 -0.96
C ALA A 42 -4.80 1.34 -1.52
N LEU A 43 -5.23 0.08 -1.63
CA LEU A 43 -4.45 -0.99 -2.27
C LEU A 43 -4.07 -0.63 -3.71
N GLN A 44 -5.05 -0.26 -4.53
CA GLN A 44 -4.82 0.12 -5.92
C GLN A 44 -3.86 1.32 -6.04
N SER A 45 -4.11 2.37 -5.26
CA SER A 45 -3.26 3.57 -5.26
C SER A 45 -1.80 3.22 -4.92
N ARG A 46 -1.61 2.34 -3.94
CA ARG A 46 -0.27 1.93 -3.51
C ARG A 46 0.41 0.99 -4.50
N MET A 47 -0.33 0.10 -5.17
CA MET A 47 0.21 -0.71 -6.28
C MET A 47 0.66 0.19 -7.44
N ASP A 48 -0.15 1.18 -7.81
CA ASP A 48 0.19 2.14 -8.86
C ASP A 48 1.44 2.95 -8.50
N GLU A 49 1.56 3.39 -7.25
CA GLU A 49 2.75 4.08 -6.75
C GLU A 49 3.99 3.16 -6.80
N ARG A 50 3.85 1.90 -6.38
CA ARG A 50 4.95 0.93 -6.36
C ARG A 50 5.49 0.61 -7.75
N CYS A 51 4.67 0.69 -8.79
CA CYS A 51 5.07 0.49 -10.19
C CYS A 51 5.55 1.77 -10.91
N ARG A 52 5.56 2.92 -10.24
CA ARG A 52 6.06 4.19 -10.79
C ARG A 52 7.57 4.37 -10.51
N LYS A 53 8.05 5.58 -10.81
CA LYS A 53 9.40 6.02 -10.43
C LYS A 53 9.58 5.93 -8.91
N PRO A 54 10.78 5.58 -8.42
CA PRO A 54 12.00 5.33 -9.19
C PRO A 54 12.14 3.90 -9.74
N GLY A 55 11.25 2.97 -9.38
CA GLY A 55 11.35 1.56 -9.77
C GLY A 55 11.33 1.29 -11.29
N PHE A 56 10.62 2.14 -12.04
CA PHE A 56 10.44 1.98 -13.49
C PHE A 56 10.81 3.23 -14.32
N TYR A 57 11.95 3.90 -14.03
CA TYR A 57 12.42 5.05 -14.82
C TYR A 57 13.05 4.62 -16.17
N PRO A 58 12.88 5.38 -17.29
CA PRO A 58 12.15 6.64 -17.44
C PRO A 58 10.63 6.49 -17.60
N GLY A 59 10.11 5.27 -17.64
CA GLY A 59 8.70 4.98 -17.85
C GLY A 59 7.81 5.05 -16.60
N VAL A 60 6.60 4.52 -16.77
CA VAL A 60 5.62 4.30 -15.70
C VAL A 60 5.11 2.90 -15.89
N GLY A 61 5.53 1.99 -15.01
CA GLY A 61 4.98 0.63 -14.97
C GLY A 61 3.52 0.67 -14.51
N LYS A 62 2.79 -0.40 -14.82
CA LYS A 62 1.44 -0.62 -14.33
C LYS A 62 1.39 -1.94 -13.55
N PRO A 63 0.56 -2.02 -12.49
CA PRO A 63 0.27 -3.30 -11.86
C PRO A 63 -0.56 -4.16 -12.81
N GLU A 64 -0.12 -5.39 -12.99
CA GLU A 64 -0.76 -6.45 -13.77
C GLU A 64 -0.70 -7.75 -12.97
N ASP A 65 -1.45 -8.76 -13.41
CA ASP A 65 -1.40 -10.13 -12.85
C ASP A 65 -1.58 -10.18 -11.32
N PHE A 66 -2.52 -9.39 -10.77
CA PHE A 66 -2.81 -9.39 -9.33
C PHE A 66 -3.40 -10.73 -8.88
N LYS A 67 -2.80 -11.33 -7.85
CA LYS A 67 -3.13 -12.67 -7.34
C LYS A 67 -3.40 -12.69 -5.82
N GLY A 68 -3.96 -11.61 -5.30
CA GLY A 68 -4.26 -11.45 -3.88
C GLY A 68 -3.02 -11.06 -3.06
N CYS A 69 -2.06 -11.98 -2.90
CA CYS A 69 -0.84 -11.73 -2.11
C CYS A 69 0.38 -11.27 -2.92
N ASN A 70 0.26 -11.20 -4.24
CA ASN A 70 1.32 -10.70 -5.12
C ASN A 70 0.73 -10.06 -6.37
N PHE A 71 1.56 -9.31 -7.09
CA PHE A 71 1.27 -8.76 -8.41
C PHE A 71 2.57 -8.48 -9.16
N THR A 72 2.44 -8.16 -10.44
CA THR A 72 3.57 -7.84 -11.31
C THR A 72 3.48 -6.38 -11.76
N CYS A 73 4.52 -5.59 -11.51
CA CYS A 73 4.69 -4.32 -12.20
C CYS A 73 5.27 -4.57 -13.59
N ARG A 74 4.57 -4.16 -14.65
CA ARG A 74 5.00 -4.33 -16.04
C ARG A 74 5.14 -2.98 -16.75
N LEU A 75 6.23 -2.81 -17.50
CA LEU A 75 6.49 -1.67 -18.38
C LEU A 75 6.92 -2.17 -19.76
N LYS A 76 6.22 -1.76 -20.82
CA LYS A 76 6.66 -1.97 -22.21
C LYS A 76 7.41 -0.74 -22.71
N SER A 77 8.64 -0.93 -23.13
CA SER A 77 9.49 0.11 -23.72
C SER A 77 9.97 -0.36 -25.09
N GLY A 78 9.21 0.00 -26.13
CA GLY A 78 9.40 -0.53 -27.48
C GLY A 78 9.19 -2.05 -27.51
N PRO A 79 10.15 -2.86 -27.99
CA PRO A 79 10.04 -4.32 -28.00
C PRO A 79 10.33 -4.97 -26.63
N THR A 80 10.91 -4.23 -25.68
CA THR A 80 11.32 -4.77 -24.38
C THR A 80 10.19 -4.68 -23.37
N THR A 81 9.96 -5.77 -22.64
CA THR A 81 9.08 -5.79 -21.47
C THR A 81 9.93 -5.91 -20.22
N ILE A 82 9.74 -4.97 -19.28
CA ILE A 82 10.40 -4.96 -17.97
C ILE A 82 9.35 -5.36 -16.95
N GLU A 83 9.68 -6.36 -16.12
CA GLU A 83 8.78 -6.89 -15.11
C GLU A 83 9.44 -6.89 -13.74
N GLN A 84 8.64 -6.59 -12.72
CA GLN A 84 9.03 -6.75 -11.33
C GLN A 84 7.88 -7.42 -10.58
N HIS A 85 8.16 -8.60 -10.03
CA HIS A 85 7.23 -9.28 -9.14
C HIS A 85 7.28 -8.63 -7.76
N VAL A 86 6.10 -8.33 -7.22
CA VAL A 86 5.94 -7.65 -5.92
C VAL A 86 5.04 -8.50 -5.04
N ASN A 87 5.58 -8.92 -3.91
CA ASN A 87 4.81 -9.57 -2.86
C ASN A 87 4.17 -8.50 -1.96
N LEU A 88 2.91 -8.72 -1.59
CA LEU A 88 2.27 -7.93 -0.55
C LEU A 88 2.93 -8.20 0.81
N THR A 89 2.70 -7.30 1.77
CA THR A 89 3.32 -7.39 3.09
C THR A 89 2.93 -8.68 3.80
N ASN A 90 3.90 -9.34 4.43
CA ASN A 90 3.65 -10.55 5.19
C ASN A 90 2.69 -10.28 6.38
N GLY A 91 1.73 -11.18 6.56
CA GLY A 91 0.75 -11.16 7.63
C GLY A 91 -0.59 -10.51 7.30
N LEU A 92 -0.78 -10.02 6.07
CA LEU A 92 -2.07 -9.48 5.62
C LEU A 92 -3.11 -10.60 5.49
N PRO A 93 -4.29 -10.48 6.12
CA PRO A 93 -5.42 -11.37 5.90
C PRO A 93 -5.74 -11.53 4.40
N CYS A 94 -5.75 -12.77 3.90
CA CYS A 94 -5.97 -13.09 2.48
C CYS A 94 -7.02 -14.19 2.23
N GLY A 95 -7.67 -14.70 3.29
CA GLY A 95 -8.72 -15.70 3.15
C GLY A 95 -9.74 -15.70 4.30
N PRO A 96 -10.87 -16.38 4.11
CA PRO A 96 -12.02 -16.36 5.01
C PRO A 96 -11.79 -17.12 6.32
N LYS A 97 -10.78 -17.98 6.39
CA LYS A 97 -10.43 -18.76 7.59
C LYS A 97 -9.31 -18.09 8.39
N GLY A 98 -8.93 -16.85 8.05
CA GLY A 98 -7.84 -16.13 8.69
C GLY A 98 -6.46 -16.46 8.12
N GLU A 99 -6.40 -16.94 6.87
CA GLU A 99 -5.18 -17.09 6.09
C GLU A 99 -4.47 -15.75 5.92
N LYS A 100 -3.14 -15.79 5.78
CA LYS A 100 -2.30 -14.59 5.68
C LYS A 100 -1.30 -14.70 4.54
N CYS A 101 -0.97 -13.55 3.94
CA CYS A 101 0.11 -13.48 2.97
C CYS A 101 1.45 -13.84 3.62
N ARG A 102 2.19 -14.74 2.99
CA ARG A 102 3.58 -15.07 3.29
C ARG A 102 4.32 -15.25 1.96
N ASP A 103 5.30 -14.39 1.72
CA ASP A 103 6.21 -14.45 0.57
C ASP A 103 5.45 -14.53 -0.77
N GLY A 104 4.36 -13.74 -0.87
CA GLY A 104 3.53 -13.67 -2.06
C GLY A 104 2.41 -14.71 -2.14
N VAL A 105 2.32 -15.65 -1.20
CA VAL A 105 1.34 -16.74 -1.20
C VAL A 105 0.38 -16.59 -0.03
N CYS A 106 -0.91 -16.88 -0.26
CA CYS A 106 -1.90 -16.93 0.82
C CYS A 106 -1.78 -18.27 1.56
N VAL A 107 -1.31 -18.24 2.81
CA VAL A 107 -1.04 -19.45 3.61
C VAL A 107 -1.69 -19.37 4.99
N GLY A 108 -1.99 -20.53 5.56
CA GLY A 108 -2.38 -20.66 6.96
C GLY A 108 -3.88 -20.88 7.20
N GLY A 109 -4.29 -20.55 8.43
CA GLY A 109 -5.61 -20.73 9.05
C GLY A 109 -5.57 -20.16 10.49
N TRP A 110 -6.71 -19.63 10.94
CA TRP A 110 -7.01 -18.83 12.15
C TRP A 110 -5.84 -18.13 12.85
N SER A 111 -5.76 -16.81 12.68
CA SER A 111 -4.85 -15.94 13.44
C SER A 111 -5.60 -14.69 13.93
N PRO A 112 -5.57 -14.36 15.22
CA PRO A 112 -6.42 -13.31 15.82
C PRO A 112 -6.03 -11.87 15.49
N ASN A 113 -4.89 -11.64 14.81
CA ASN A 113 -4.39 -10.29 14.53
C ASN A 113 -4.56 -9.92 13.05
N ALA A 114 -5.61 -9.18 12.71
CA ALA A 114 -5.74 -8.52 11.41
C ALA A 114 -4.87 -7.25 11.37
N LYS A 115 -4.04 -7.11 10.34
CA LYS A 115 -3.25 -5.88 10.10
C LYS A 115 -4.11 -4.80 9.42
N SER A 116 -3.67 -3.55 9.51
CA SER A 116 -4.32 -2.35 8.95
C SER A 116 -4.04 -2.19 7.43
N CYS A 117 -4.97 -1.61 6.66
CA CYS A 117 -4.85 -1.40 5.21
C CYS A 117 -3.67 -0.52 4.72
N PRO A 118 -3.10 0.42 5.50
CA PRO A 118 -1.96 1.23 5.06
C PRO A 118 -0.70 0.41 4.75
N ASP A 119 -0.59 -0.80 5.30
CA ASP A 119 0.60 -1.65 5.16
C ASP A 119 0.47 -2.73 4.07
N LEU A 120 -0.48 -2.59 3.14
CA LEU A 120 -0.79 -3.66 2.17
C LEU A 120 0.35 -3.97 1.18
N VAL A 121 1.00 -2.93 0.64
CA VAL A 121 2.10 -3.08 -0.32
C VAL A 121 3.36 -2.52 0.32
N PRO A 122 4.45 -3.30 0.41
CA PRO A 122 5.68 -2.82 1.01
C PRO A 122 6.27 -1.66 0.21
N LYS A 123 6.99 -0.78 0.90
CA LYS A 123 7.85 0.22 0.25
C LYS A 123 8.83 -0.46 -0.71
N GLY A 124 8.99 0.12 -1.89
CA GLY A 124 10.05 -0.23 -2.81
C GLY A 124 11.43 0.11 -2.24
N PRO A 125 12.50 -0.48 -2.79
CA PRO A 125 13.87 -0.35 -2.26
C PRO A 125 14.43 1.08 -2.30
N TYR A 126 13.71 2.02 -2.91
CA TYR A 126 14.12 3.41 -3.11
C TYR A 126 13.13 4.41 -2.47
N GLU A 127 12.14 3.92 -1.72
CA GLU A 127 11.18 4.76 -1.02
C GLU A 127 11.64 4.96 0.43
N SER A 128 11.85 6.23 0.83
CA SER A 128 12.25 6.64 2.20
C SER A 128 11.08 6.54 3.17
#